data_AF-A0A2A8IUB7-F1
#
_entry.id   AF-A0A2A8IUB7-F1
#
_cell.length_a   1.000
_cell.length_b   1.000
_cell.length_c   1.000
_cell.angle_alpha   90.00
_cell.angle_beta   90.00
_cell.angle_gamma   90.00
#
_symmetry.space_group_name_H-M   'P 1'
#
loop_
_entity.id
_entity.type
_entity.pdbx_description
1 polymer ?
#
loop_
_entity_poly.entity_id
_entity_poly.type
_entity_poly.pdbx_seq_one_letter_code
_entity_poly.pdbx_strand_id
1 'polypeptide(L)'
;MNKPKIGMIGLGSIAQKAYLPTLTNETTWNFVGAFTPNAEKRKQICQQYRIQDFHSMETLASECDAIFVHSSTATHYEIVSTLLEKGIDVYVDKPLAATVEQSEKLVEMSEKYNRKLMVGFNRRFVPMYVTAKEQANDISWIRIEKHRTNKVGPNTYDFTMLDDYLHIVDTARWLANDNLNVVHNMMQINEKNELLYGHHTYTTANGLLLSTAMHRHAGTNLEQIELVTTGKIIRVKNMNTFEIEAENSVSQSGSPSWETTLKQRGFEDAVHHFIECVHGDTKPVVDGLEGLKTQQMLQSLLNDVNKN
;
A
#
# COMPACT_ATOMS: atom_id res chain seq x y z
N MET A 1 14.10 2.25 -27.38
CA MET A 1 14.19 3.10 -26.18
C MET A 1 14.96 2.35 -25.12
N ASN A 2 15.77 3.04 -24.30
CA ASN A 2 16.55 2.37 -23.23
C ASN A 2 15.59 1.87 -22.14
N LYS A 3 15.80 0.63 -21.70
CA LYS A 3 15.05 0.02 -20.59
C LYS A 3 15.51 0.66 -19.28
N PRO A 4 14.60 1.10 -18.39
CA PRO A 4 14.99 1.68 -17.11
C PRO A 4 15.74 0.64 -16.27
N LYS A 5 16.79 1.07 -15.59
CA LYS A 5 17.57 0.27 -14.65
C LYS A 5 16.93 0.35 -13.27
N ILE A 6 16.50 -0.79 -12.75
CA ILE A 6 15.74 -0.88 -11.50
C ILE A 6 16.57 -1.60 -10.44
N GLY A 7 16.67 -1.02 -9.25
CA GLY A 7 17.29 -1.63 -8.09
C GLY A 7 16.31 -1.90 -6.95
N MET A 8 16.75 -2.62 -5.93
CA MET A 8 15.97 -2.84 -4.71
C MET A 8 16.81 -2.70 -3.44
N ILE A 9 16.27 -2.01 -2.44
CA ILE A 9 16.81 -1.94 -1.08
C ILE A 9 15.86 -2.62 -0.12
N GLY A 10 16.37 -3.56 0.66
CA GLY A 10 15.59 -4.35 1.61
C GLY A 10 15.08 -5.65 0.98
N LEU A 11 15.65 -6.78 1.43
CA LEU A 11 15.30 -8.12 0.96
C LEU A 11 14.42 -8.86 1.99
N GLY A 12 13.47 -8.13 2.58
CA GLY A 12 12.51 -8.63 3.58
C GLY A 12 11.59 -9.73 3.06
N SER A 13 10.67 -10.18 3.91
CA SER A 13 9.69 -11.20 3.56
C SER A 13 8.76 -10.75 2.43
N ILE A 14 8.34 -9.48 2.43
CA ILE A 14 7.47 -8.93 1.39
C ILE A 14 8.21 -8.78 0.05
N ALA A 15 9.45 -8.29 0.07
CA ALA A 15 10.31 -8.21 -1.12
C ALA A 15 10.42 -9.56 -1.82
N GLN A 16 10.71 -10.63 -1.08
CA GLN A 16 10.83 -11.98 -1.63
C GLN A 16 9.51 -12.58 -2.11
N LYS A 17 8.38 -12.23 -1.47
CA LYS A 17 7.07 -12.79 -1.82
C LYS A 17 6.41 -12.06 -3.00
N ALA A 18 6.58 -10.74 -3.10
CA ALA A 18 5.77 -9.90 -3.96
C ALA A 18 6.54 -9.11 -5.01
N TYR A 19 7.80 -8.72 -4.74
CA TYR A 19 8.52 -7.79 -5.62
C TYR A 19 9.62 -8.47 -6.43
N LEU A 20 10.42 -9.35 -5.80
CA LEU A 20 11.46 -10.10 -6.51
C LEU A 20 10.89 -11.00 -7.62
N PRO A 21 9.79 -11.76 -7.42
CA PRO A 21 9.19 -12.56 -8.49
C PRO A 21 8.75 -11.73 -9.70
N THR A 22 8.19 -10.54 -9.46
CA THR A 22 7.74 -9.63 -10.52
C THR A 22 8.92 -8.95 -11.21
N LEU A 23 9.82 -8.31 -10.44
CA LEU A 23 10.91 -7.50 -10.99
C LEU A 23 11.93 -8.32 -11.78
N THR A 24 12.11 -9.61 -11.46
CA THR A 24 13.08 -10.49 -12.12
C THR A 24 12.53 -11.23 -13.34
N ASN A 25 11.21 -11.28 -13.52
CA ASN A 25 10.57 -12.04 -14.59
C ASN A 25 10.16 -11.19 -15.80
N GLU A 26 10.45 -9.89 -15.76
CA GLU A 26 9.94 -8.91 -16.70
C GLU A 26 10.97 -8.48 -17.76
N THR A 27 10.47 -8.12 -18.94
CA THR A 27 11.32 -7.83 -20.11
C THR A 27 11.36 -6.36 -20.48
N THR A 28 10.52 -5.52 -19.89
CA THR A 28 10.39 -4.09 -20.23
C THR A 28 11.35 -3.18 -19.46
N TRP A 29 11.97 -3.69 -18.40
CA TRP A 29 13.05 -3.01 -17.64
C TRP A 29 14.27 -3.91 -17.46
N ASN A 30 15.33 -3.37 -16.85
CA ASN A 30 16.51 -4.12 -16.44
C ASN A 30 16.63 -4.10 -14.91
N PHE A 31 16.40 -5.22 -14.24
CA PHE A 31 16.58 -5.32 -12.80
C PHE A 31 18.06 -5.59 -12.47
N VAL A 32 18.79 -4.55 -12.05
CA VAL A 32 20.25 -4.57 -11.97
C VAL A 32 20.77 -5.33 -10.76
N GLY A 33 20.05 -5.30 -9.64
CA GLY A 33 20.47 -5.94 -8.41
C GLY A 33 19.82 -5.36 -7.16
N ALA A 34 20.34 -5.77 -6.01
CA ALA A 34 19.76 -5.39 -4.73
C ALA A 34 20.79 -5.21 -3.62
N PHE A 35 20.37 -4.46 -2.60
CA PHE A 35 21.10 -4.26 -1.36
C PHE A 35 20.22 -4.53 -0.14
N THR A 36 20.81 -5.14 0.89
CA THR A 36 20.29 -5.18 2.26
C THR A 36 21.48 -5.27 3.22
N PRO A 37 21.43 -4.72 4.44
CA PRO A 37 22.61 -4.68 5.32
C PRO A 37 23.19 -6.06 5.67
N ASN A 38 22.34 -7.08 5.86
CA ASN A 38 22.79 -8.44 6.14
C ASN A 38 23.42 -9.08 4.89
N ALA A 39 24.75 -9.19 4.87
CA ALA A 39 25.52 -9.66 3.73
C ALA A 39 25.26 -11.13 3.37
N GLU A 40 25.08 -12.01 4.36
CA GLU A 40 24.79 -13.44 4.10
C GLU A 40 23.45 -13.60 3.40
N LYS A 41 22.41 -12.96 3.96
CA LYS A 41 21.08 -12.92 3.38
C LYS A 41 21.09 -12.31 1.98
N ARG A 42 21.84 -11.23 1.78
CA ARG A 42 21.98 -10.56 0.49
C ARG A 42 22.59 -11.48 -0.56
N LYS A 43 23.74 -12.11 -0.27
CA LYS A 43 24.42 -13.06 -1.15
C LYS A 43 23.50 -14.21 -1.55
N GLN A 44 22.86 -14.84 -0.56
CA GLN A 44 21.98 -15.98 -0.79
C GLN A 44 20.82 -15.63 -1.73
N ILE A 45 20.11 -14.52 -1.46
CA ILE A 45 18.94 -14.12 -2.26
C ILE A 45 19.37 -13.64 -3.65
N CYS A 46 20.43 -12.84 -3.75
CA CYS A 46 20.91 -12.36 -5.05
C CYS A 46 21.36 -13.51 -5.95
N GLN A 47 22.04 -14.52 -5.38
CA GLN A 47 22.40 -15.74 -6.09
C GLN A 47 21.17 -16.53 -6.55
N GLN A 48 20.16 -16.70 -5.70
CA GLN A 48 18.93 -17.42 -6.02
C GLN A 48 18.19 -16.78 -7.21
N TYR A 49 18.11 -15.45 -7.24
CA TYR A 49 17.44 -14.70 -8.31
C TYR A 49 18.36 -14.35 -9.49
N ARG A 50 19.65 -14.70 -9.42
CA ARG A 50 20.68 -14.39 -10.43
C ARG A 50 20.80 -12.90 -10.74
N ILE A 51 20.78 -12.09 -9.68
CA ILE A 51 20.92 -10.62 -9.72
C ILE A 51 22.21 -10.19 -9.03
N GLN A 52 22.66 -8.96 -9.28
CA GLN A 52 23.88 -8.45 -8.66
C GLN A 52 23.68 -8.17 -7.16
N ASP A 53 24.61 -8.69 -6.35
CA ASP A 53 24.79 -8.32 -4.95
C ASP A 53 25.57 -7.00 -4.89
N PHE A 54 24.90 -5.91 -4.54
CA PHE A 54 25.55 -4.64 -4.27
C PHE A 54 25.97 -4.57 -2.80
N HIS A 55 27.19 -4.07 -2.53
CA HIS A 55 27.74 -4.02 -1.18
C HIS A 55 27.33 -2.77 -0.40
N SER A 56 26.79 -1.75 -1.07
CA SER A 56 26.27 -0.53 -0.45
C SER A 56 25.09 0.04 -1.22
N MET A 57 24.32 0.91 -0.57
CA MET A 57 23.23 1.66 -1.21
C MET A 57 23.76 2.59 -2.30
N GLU A 58 24.91 3.22 -2.09
CA GLU A 58 25.50 4.21 -3.00
C GLU A 58 25.91 3.57 -4.32
N THR A 59 26.53 2.38 -4.25
CA THR A 59 26.94 1.64 -5.46
C THR A 59 25.76 1.09 -6.24
N LEU A 60 24.66 0.73 -5.55
CA LEU A 60 23.40 0.39 -6.21
C LEU A 60 22.79 1.62 -6.89
N ALA A 61 22.70 2.74 -6.18
CA ALA A 61 22.10 3.98 -6.68
C ALA A 61 22.82 4.52 -7.92
N SER A 62 24.14 4.40 -8.03
CA SER A 62 24.87 4.82 -9.24
C SER A 62 24.56 4.00 -10.49
N GLU A 63 23.94 2.83 -10.34
CA GLU A 63 23.59 1.92 -11.44
C GLU A 63 22.09 1.87 -11.73
N CYS A 64 21.26 2.66 -11.05
CA CYS A 64 19.80 2.62 -11.18
C CYS A 64 19.22 3.96 -11.62
N ASP A 65 18.11 3.91 -12.36
CA ASP A 65 17.24 5.06 -12.61
C ASP A 65 16.17 5.18 -11.50
N ALA A 66 15.70 4.01 -11.01
CA ALA A 66 14.73 3.92 -9.94
C ALA A 66 15.04 2.77 -8.97
N ILE A 67 14.64 2.91 -7.71
CA ILE A 67 14.87 1.92 -6.65
C ILE A 67 13.59 1.65 -5.85
N PHE A 68 13.32 0.36 -5.64
CA PHE A 68 12.26 -0.13 -4.76
C PHE A 68 12.80 -0.31 -3.33
N VAL A 69 12.17 0.34 -2.34
CA VAL A 69 12.56 0.34 -0.93
C VAL A 69 11.55 -0.47 -0.11
N HIS A 70 11.98 -1.65 0.35
CA HIS A 70 11.24 -2.59 1.20
C HIS A 70 12.03 -2.91 2.48
N SER A 71 12.70 -1.90 3.04
CA SER A 71 13.41 -2.00 4.32
C SER A 71 12.44 -1.86 5.50
N SER A 72 12.96 -1.77 6.73
CA SER A 72 12.11 -1.44 7.87
C SER A 72 11.66 0.02 7.80
N THR A 73 10.42 0.29 8.19
CA THR A 73 9.83 1.63 8.18
C THR A 73 10.69 2.70 8.87
N ALA A 74 11.36 2.34 9.97
CA ALA A 74 12.27 3.24 10.69
C ALA A 74 13.42 3.80 9.82
N THR A 75 13.78 3.09 8.76
CA THR A 75 14.87 3.47 7.84
C THR A 75 14.38 4.15 6.56
N HIS A 76 13.06 4.20 6.31
CA HIS A 76 12.51 4.75 5.07
C HIS A 76 12.96 6.19 4.85
N TYR A 77 12.88 7.05 5.87
CA TYR A 77 13.24 8.46 5.75
C TYR A 77 14.67 8.64 5.23
N GLU A 78 15.66 8.05 5.91
CA GLU A 78 17.09 8.21 5.56
C GLU A 78 17.42 7.63 4.19
N ILE A 79 16.86 6.46 3.85
CA ILE A 79 17.11 5.80 2.57
C ILE A 79 16.48 6.62 1.44
N VAL A 80 15.19 6.92 1.54
CA VAL A 80 14.44 7.63 0.49
C VAL A 80 14.99 9.03 0.30
N SER A 81 15.31 9.77 1.36
CA SER A 81 15.90 11.11 1.27
C SER A 81 17.21 11.08 0.48
N THR A 82 18.09 10.13 0.79
CA THR A 82 19.39 9.97 0.11
C THR A 82 19.23 9.61 -1.36
N LEU A 83 18.26 8.76 -1.70
CA LEU A 83 17.99 8.37 -3.08
C LEU A 83 17.44 9.55 -3.89
N LEU A 84 16.48 10.30 -3.36
CA LEU A 84 15.92 11.47 -4.03
C LEU A 84 17.00 12.54 -4.28
N GLU A 85 17.88 12.79 -3.30
CA GLU A 85 19.03 13.71 -3.44
C GLU A 85 20.01 13.29 -4.53
N LYS A 86 20.21 11.97 -4.72
CA LYS A 86 21.04 11.42 -5.79
C LYS A 86 20.36 11.46 -7.16
N GLY A 87 19.13 11.96 -7.23
CA GLY A 87 18.34 11.89 -8.43
C GLY A 87 18.04 10.43 -8.77
N ILE A 88 17.37 9.71 -7.88
CA ILE A 88 16.81 8.39 -8.11
C ILE A 88 15.31 8.45 -7.87
N ASP A 89 14.52 7.84 -8.75
CA ASP A 89 13.09 7.68 -8.51
C ASP A 89 12.83 6.53 -7.53
N VAL A 90 11.86 6.70 -6.64
CA VAL A 90 11.68 5.79 -5.49
C VAL A 90 10.27 5.24 -5.42
N TYR A 91 10.17 3.92 -5.38
CA TYR A 91 8.99 3.22 -4.87
C TYR A 91 9.29 2.80 -3.44
N VAL A 92 8.50 3.21 -2.46
CA VAL A 92 8.70 2.85 -1.05
C VAL A 92 7.49 2.07 -0.52
N ASP A 93 7.72 1.01 0.24
CA ASP A 93 6.63 0.29 0.89
C ASP A 93 5.89 1.21 1.88
N LYS A 94 4.64 0.90 2.19
CA LYS A 94 3.87 1.67 3.18
C LYS A 94 4.34 1.36 4.61
N PRO A 95 4.28 2.33 5.54
CA PRO A 95 4.00 3.76 5.33
C PRO A 95 5.16 4.51 4.66
N LEU A 96 4.91 5.71 4.16
CA LEU A 96 5.93 6.56 3.52
C LEU A 96 7.15 6.78 4.44
N ALA A 97 6.91 7.16 5.69
CA ALA A 97 7.93 7.21 6.74
C ALA A 97 7.35 6.84 8.11
N ALA A 98 8.20 6.79 9.14
CA ALA A 98 7.75 6.47 10.49
C ALA A 98 6.85 7.56 11.10
N THR A 99 7.06 8.82 10.72
CA THR A 99 6.24 9.95 11.20
C THR A 99 5.67 10.78 10.05
N VAL A 100 4.65 11.58 10.37
CA VAL A 100 4.03 12.52 9.41
C VAL A 100 5.05 13.58 8.97
N GLU A 101 5.82 14.14 9.90
CA GLU A 101 6.81 15.19 9.63
C GLU A 101 7.93 14.69 8.71
N GLN A 102 8.35 13.43 8.90
CA GLN A 102 9.29 12.78 7.98
C GLN A 102 8.69 12.60 6.59
N SER A 103 7.41 12.21 6.52
CA SER A 103 6.69 12.04 5.26
C SER A 103 6.53 13.37 4.51
N GLU A 104 6.22 14.46 5.20
CA GLU A 104 6.15 15.83 4.65
C GLU A 104 7.47 16.22 3.97
N LYS A 105 8.58 16.03 4.69
CA LYS A 105 9.92 16.31 4.14
C LYS A 105 10.23 15.47 2.90
N LEU A 106 9.85 14.18 2.87
CA LEU A 106 10.08 13.34 1.69
C LEU A 106 9.27 13.81 0.47
N VAL A 107 8.04 14.28 0.69
CA VAL A 107 7.21 14.88 -0.38
C VAL A 107 7.88 16.14 -0.91
N GLU A 108 8.26 17.08 -0.02
CA GLU A 108 8.97 18.31 -0.39
C GLU A 108 10.26 18.01 -1.15
N MET A 109 11.03 17.00 -0.72
CA MET A 109 12.25 16.58 -1.41
C MET A 109 11.95 16.00 -2.80
N SER A 110 10.91 15.18 -2.94
CA SER A 110 10.53 14.61 -4.24
C SER A 110 10.19 15.71 -5.26
N GLU A 111 9.49 16.76 -4.81
CA GLU A 111 9.17 17.94 -5.63
C GLU A 111 10.42 18.77 -5.92
N LYS A 112 11.24 19.06 -4.91
CA LYS A 112 12.47 19.84 -5.02
C LYS A 112 13.46 19.23 -6.01
N TYR A 113 13.65 17.92 -5.98
CA TYR A 113 14.56 17.20 -6.86
C TYR A 113 13.91 16.70 -8.15
N ASN A 114 12.62 17.02 -8.37
CA ASN A 114 11.81 16.58 -9.50
C ASN A 114 11.90 15.06 -9.73
N ARG A 115 11.80 14.27 -8.65
CA ARG A 115 11.87 12.80 -8.67
C ARG A 115 10.51 12.20 -8.36
N LYS A 116 10.22 11.05 -8.96
CA LYS A 116 9.00 10.31 -8.66
C LYS A 116 9.16 9.59 -7.34
N LEU A 117 8.22 9.81 -6.44
CA LEU A 117 8.12 9.11 -5.16
C LEU A 117 6.74 8.46 -5.11
N MET A 118 6.70 7.12 -5.15
CA MET A 118 5.47 6.35 -5.08
C MET A 118 5.43 5.53 -3.79
N VAL A 119 4.26 5.49 -3.14
CA VAL A 119 4.04 4.67 -1.93
C VAL A 119 3.30 3.39 -2.29
N GLY A 120 3.72 2.26 -1.71
CA GLY A 120 3.23 0.92 -2.02
C GLY A 120 1.82 0.58 -1.53
N PHE A 121 0.83 1.42 -1.83
CA PHE A 121 -0.59 1.10 -1.61
C PHE A 121 -1.18 0.25 -2.74
N ASN A 122 -0.71 -1.00 -2.81
CA ASN A 122 -1.11 -2.01 -3.80
C ASN A 122 -2.64 -2.21 -3.95
N ARG A 123 -3.44 -1.88 -2.93
CA ARG A 123 -4.91 -1.99 -2.96
C ARG A 123 -5.58 -1.10 -4.01
N ARG A 124 -4.97 0.05 -4.32
CA ARG A 124 -5.45 0.94 -5.40
C ARG A 124 -5.27 0.33 -6.80
N PHE A 125 -4.53 -0.78 -6.90
CA PHE A 125 -4.24 -1.52 -8.12
C PHE A 125 -4.82 -2.94 -8.12
N VAL A 126 -5.62 -3.32 -7.12
CA VAL A 126 -6.32 -4.61 -7.12
C VAL A 126 -7.34 -4.60 -8.25
N PRO A 127 -7.26 -5.50 -9.25
CA PRO A 127 -8.13 -5.44 -10.43
C PRO A 127 -9.62 -5.42 -10.09
N MET A 128 -10.03 -6.24 -9.11
CA MET A 128 -11.40 -6.28 -8.65
C MET A 128 -11.84 -5.02 -7.88
N TYR A 129 -10.95 -4.37 -7.13
CA TYR A 129 -11.29 -3.11 -6.45
C TYR A 129 -11.41 -1.97 -7.45
N VAL A 130 -10.52 -1.92 -8.46
CA VAL A 130 -10.59 -0.96 -9.56
C VAL A 130 -11.91 -1.14 -10.31
N THR A 131 -12.22 -2.37 -10.71
CA THR A 131 -13.50 -2.72 -11.37
C THR A 131 -14.71 -2.35 -10.51
N ALA A 132 -14.66 -2.63 -9.20
CA ALA A 132 -15.76 -2.27 -8.29
C ALA A 132 -15.96 -0.77 -8.23
N LYS A 133 -14.87 0.00 -8.13
CA LYS A 133 -14.91 1.47 -8.10
C LYS A 133 -15.45 2.04 -9.42
N GLU A 134 -15.03 1.52 -10.57
CA GLU A 134 -15.49 1.96 -11.89
C GLU A 134 -16.98 1.66 -12.13
N GLN A 135 -17.47 0.53 -11.60
CA GLN A 135 -18.88 0.15 -11.74
C GLN A 135 -19.79 0.82 -10.70
N ALA A 136 -19.24 1.43 -9.65
CA ALA A 136 -19.99 2.02 -8.55
C ALA A 136 -20.34 3.49 -8.83
N ASN A 137 -21.44 3.72 -9.54
CA ASN A 137 -22.03 5.06 -9.71
C ASN A 137 -23.02 5.35 -8.56
N ASP A 138 -23.23 6.62 -8.21
CA ASP A 138 -24.22 7.05 -7.20
C ASP A 138 -24.10 6.29 -5.87
N ILE A 139 -22.87 6.21 -5.34
CA ILE A 139 -22.56 5.50 -4.10
C ILE A 139 -23.25 6.19 -2.92
N SER A 140 -24.00 5.41 -2.16
CA SER A 140 -24.68 5.85 -0.93
C SER A 140 -23.88 5.50 0.33
N TRP A 141 -23.17 4.36 0.33
CA TRP A 141 -22.39 3.91 1.48
C TRP A 141 -21.24 3.00 1.07
N ILE A 142 -20.11 3.12 1.77
CA ILE A 142 -18.93 2.27 1.59
C ILE A 142 -18.58 1.61 2.92
N ARG A 143 -18.37 0.29 2.90
CA ARG A 143 -17.87 -0.46 4.05
C ARG A 143 -16.58 -1.19 3.66
N ILE A 144 -15.56 -1.06 4.49
CA ILE A 144 -14.26 -1.70 4.30
C ILE A 144 -13.87 -2.44 5.57
N GLU A 145 -13.59 -3.74 5.43
CA GLU A 145 -13.28 -4.59 6.56
C GLU A 145 -11.99 -5.35 6.33
N LYS A 146 -11.21 -5.47 7.39
CA LYS A 146 -9.99 -6.27 7.36
C LYS A 146 -9.71 -6.86 8.72
N HIS A 147 -9.90 -8.17 8.84
CA HIS A 147 -9.73 -8.88 10.09
C HIS A 147 -8.53 -9.82 10.06
N ARG A 148 -8.14 -10.28 11.23
CA ARG A 148 -7.09 -11.29 11.43
C ARG A 148 -7.65 -12.49 12.18
N THR A 149 -7.07 -13.66 11.92
CA THR A 149 -7.42 -14.90 12.62
C THR A 149 -7.20 -14.76 14.12
N ASN A 150 -5.95 -14.58 14.54
CA ASN A 150 -5.53 -14.27 15.90
C ASN A 150 -4.14 -13.59 15.85
N LYS A 151 -4.11 -12.26 15.78
CA LYS A 151 -2.89 -11.45 15.62
C LYS A 151 -2.97 -10.14 16.42
N VAL A 152 -3.38 -10.22 17.69
CA VAL A 152 -3.46 -9.06 18.59
C VAL A 152 -2.07 -8.45 18.84
N GLY A 153 -1.16 -9.24 19.40
CA GLY A 153 0.21 -8.82 19.70
C GLY A 153 1.28 -9.32 18.73
N PRO A 154 2.58 -9.05 19.01
CA PRO A 154 3.09 -8.35 20.19
C PRO A 154 3.26 -6.83 19.98
N ASN A 155 2.82 -6.31 18.83
CA ASN A 155 3.02 -4.90 18.48
C ASN A 155 1.98 -4.02 19.17
N THR A 156 2.38 -2.79 19.46
CA THR A 156 1.48 -1.78 20.03
C THR A 156 0.36 -1.40 19.04
N TYR A 157 -0.70 -0.79 19.56
CA TYR A 157 -1.86 -0.41 18.74
C TYR A 157 -1.47 0.62 17.67
N ASP A 158 -0.63 1.60 17.99
CA ASP A 158 -0.15 2.63 17.08
C ASP A 158 0.69 2.03 15.94
N PHE A 159 1.59 1.09 16.26
CA PHE A 159 2.29 0.31 15.23
C PHE A 159 1.30 -0.45 14.35
N THR A 160 0.32 -1.13 14.95
CA THR A 160 -0.67 -1.92 14.20
C THR A 160 -1.55 -1.04 13.32
N MET A 161 -1.89 0.16 13.78
CA MET A 161 -2.62 1.16 13.02
C MET A 161 -1.80 1.60 11.80
N LEU A 162 -0.51 1.88 11.98
CA LEU A 162 0.39 2.31 10.92
C LEU A 162 0.74 1.18 9.92
N ASP A 163 0.96 -0.03 10.40
CA ASP A 163 1.34 -1.17 9.56
C ASP A 163 0.13 -1.81 8.86
N ASP A 164 -1.01 -1.98 9.54
CA ASP A 164 -2.07 -2.87 9.06
C ASP A 164 -3.41 -2.18 8.82
N TYR A 165 -3.78 -1.19 9.65
CA TYR A 165 -5.01 -0.41 9.52
C TYR A 165 -4.88 0.68 8.43
N LEU A 166 -3.68 1.22 8.24
CA LEU A 166 -3.36 2.21 7.20
C LEU A 166 -3.83 1.77 5.81
N HIS A 167 -3.78 0.47 5.51
CA HIS A 167 -4.28 -0.08 4.24
C HIS A 167 -5.76 0.22 3.99
N ILE A 168 -6.62 0.07 5.00
CA ILE A 168 -8.06 0.31 4.83
C ILE A 168 -8.42 1.78 4.93
N VAL A 169 -7.61 2.58 5.65
CA VAL A 169 -7.71 4.05 5.61
C VAL A 169 -7.38 4.58 4.22
N ASP A 170 -6.30 4.08 3.61
CA ASP A 170 -5.93 4.44 2.23
C ASP A 170 -7.01 4.07 1.22
N THR A 171 -7.53 2.83 1.34
CA THR A 171 -8.59 2.33 0.46
C THR A 171 -9.86 3.17 0.61
N ALA A 172 -10.22 3.58 1.84
CA ALA A 172 -11.34 4.48 2.09
C ALA A 172 -11.17 5.82 1.39
N ARG A 173 -9.99 6.45 1.54
CA ARG A 173 -9.67 7.73 0.89
C ARG A 173 -9.74 7.62 -0.63
N TRP A 174 -9.18 6.56 -1.19
CA TRP A 174 -9.17 6.33 -2.63
C TRP A 174 -10.56 6.06 -3.22
N LEU A 175 -11.41 5.30 -2.52
CA LEU A 175 -12.77 5.03 -2.97
C LEU A 175 -13.67 6.26 -2.85
N ALA A 176 -13.51 7.07 -1.80
CA ALA A 176 -14.28 8.29 -1.60
C ALA A 176 -14.05 9.35 -2.69
N ASN A 177 -12.82 9.41 -3.23
CA ASN A 177 -12.39 10.43 -4.18
C ASN A 177 -12.60 11.88 -3.69
N ASP A 178 -12.60 12.07 -2.37
CA ASP A 178 -12.84 13.35 -1.68
C ASP A 178 -12.15 13.34 -0.31
N ASN A 179 -12.13 14.49 0.35
CA ASN A 179 -11.68 14.62 1.72
C ASN A 179 -12.65 13.92 2.68
N LEU A 180 -12.08 13.13 3.59
CA LEU A 180 -12.80 12.42 4.61
C LEU A 180 -12.75 13.20 5.93
N ASN A 181 -13.90 13.37 6.57
CA ASN A 181 -14.02 13.88 7.93
C ASN A 181 -14.42 12.74 8.86
N VAL A 182 -13.76 12.62 10.01
CA VAL A 182 -14.06 11.58 10.99
C VAL A 182 -15.33 11.94 11.74
N VAL A 183 -16.34 11.06 11.69
CA VAL A 183 -17.62 11.21 12.39
C VAL A 183 -17.65 10.39 13.67
N HIS A 184 -17.04 9.21 13.64
CA HIS A 184 -16.98 8.31 14.78
C HIS A 184 -15.64 7.58 14.81
N ASN A 185 -15.09 7.45 16.01
CA ASN A 185 -13.86 6.75 16.29
C ASN A 185 -14.09 5.82 17.49
N MET A 186 -13.87 4.53 17.28
CA MET A 186 -13.92 3.51 18.31
C MET A 186 -12.71 2.59 18.18
N MET A 187 -11.89 2.55 19.22
CA MET A 187 -10.82 1.57 19.35
C MET A 187 -10.94 0.82 20.68
N GLN A 188 -10.63 -0.47 20.66
CA GLN A 188 -10.46 -1.29 21.85
C GLN A 188 -9.01 -1.73 21.92
N ILE A 189 -8.33 -1.35 22.99
CA ILE A 189 -6.92 -1.60 23.24
C ILE A 189 -6.84 -2.39 24.55
N ASN A 190 -6.02 -3.45 24.59
CA ASN A 190 -5.84 -4.24 25.80
C ASN A 190 -4.80 -3.61 26.76
N GLU A 191 -4.65 -4.19 27.95
CA GLU A 191 -3.68 -3.72 28.96
C GLU A 191 -2.21 -3.79 28.53
N LYS A 192 -1.90 -4.53 27.45
CA LYS A 192 -0.56 -4.63 26.87
C LYS A 192 -0.31 -3.60 25.78
N ASN A 193 -1.20 -2.62 25.63
CA ASN A 193 -1.17 -1.59 24.59
C ASN A 193 -1.33 -2.16 23.17
N GLU A 194 -2.03 -3.28 23.00
CA GLU A 194 -2.24 -3.95 21.71
C GLU A 194 -3.67 -3.69 21.21
N LEU A 195 -3.84 -3.46 19.90
CA LEU A 195 -5.16 -3.26 19.29
C LEU A 195 -5.96 -4.58 19.33
N LEU A 196 -7.19 -4.55 19.82
CA LEU A 196 -8.15 -5.65 19.71
C LEU A 196 -9.10 -5.42 18.53
N TYR A 197 -9.67 -4.21 18.49
CA TYR A 197 -10.67 -3.80 17.50
C TYR A 197 -10.53 -2.31 17.19
N GLY A 198 -10.77 -1.93 15.94
CA GLY A 198 -10.84 -0.54 15.51
C GLY A 198 -11.95 -0.36 14.48
N HIS A 199 -12.84 0.59 14.72
CA HIS A 199 -13.93 0.96 13.83
C HIS A 199 -14.05 2.47 13.72
N HIS A 200 -14.06 2.97 12.49
CA HIS A 200 -14.18 4.40 12.23
C HIS A 200 -15.25 4.64 11.18
N THR A 201 -15.95 5.76 11.32
CA THR A 201 -16.93 6.24 10.33
C THR A 201 -16.50 7.60 9.86
N TYR A 202 -16.61 7.82 8.55
CA TYR A 202 -16.23 9.05 7.88
C TYR A 202 -17.41 9.60 7.09
N THR A 203 -17.38 10.91 6.83
CA THR A 203 -18.24 11.57 5.87
C THR A 203 -17.46 12.46 4.93
N THR A 204 -17.90 12.58 3.68
CA THR A 204 -17.38 13.55 2.70
C THR A 204 -18.16 14.86 2.75
N ALA A 205 -17.70 15.90 2.05
CA ALA A 205 -18.44 17.16 1.94
C ALA A 205 -19.84 16.98 1.29
N ASN A 206 -19.96 16.00 0.40
CA ASN A 206 -21.21 15.67 -0.29
C ASN A 206 -22.09 14.67 0.46
N GLY A 207 -21.76 14.33 1.72
CA GLY A 207 -22.58 13.49 2.59
C GLY A 207 -22.41 11.98 2.39
N LEU A 208 -21.55 11.51 1.49
CA LEU A 208 -21.21 10.08 1.38
C LEU A 208 -20.66 9.59 2.72
N LEU A 209 -21.22 8.49 3.23
CA LEU A 209 -20.77 7.82 4.45
C LEU A 209 -19.85 6.65 4.11
N LEU A 210 -18.81 6.48 4.92
CA LEU A 210 -17.87 5.36 4.81
C LEU A 210 -17.57 4.79 6.19
N SER A 211 -17.33 3.49 6.29
CA SER A 211 -16.79 2.88 7.51
C SER A 211 -15.61 1.94 7.24
N THR A 212 -14.67 1.93 8.17
CA THR A 212 -13.54 1.00 8.20
C THR A 212 -13.60 0.18 9.49
N ALA A 213 -13.35 -1.12 9.40
CA ALA A 213 -13.35 -2.01 10.56
C ALA A 213 -12.19 -3.01 10.54
N MET A 214 -11.57 -3.23 11.70
CA MET A 214 -10.56 -4.25 11.92
C MET A 214 -10.78 -4.94 13.25
N HIS A 215 -10.73 -6.27 13.25
CA HIS A 215 -10.71 -7.07 14.47
C HIS A 215 -9.49 -7.98 14.40
N ARG A 216 -8.67 -7.97 15.45
CA ARG A 216 -7.37 -8.65 15.47
C ARG A 216 -7.48 -10.14 15.81
N HIS A 217 -8.63 -10.60 16.27
CA HIS A 217 -8.90 -12.00 16.60
C HIS A 217 -10.31 -12.45 16.14
N ALA A 218 -10.62 -12.27 14.86
CA ALA A 218 -11.93 -12.61 14.29
C ALA A 218 -12.07 -14.08 13.84
N GLY A 219 -11.02 -14.89 14.00
CA GLY A 219 -11.01 -16.28 13.52
C GLY A 219 -10.82 -16.44 12.01
N THR A 220 -10.68 -15.34 11.25
CA THR A 220 -10.44 -15.37 9.80
C THR A 220 -9.54 -14.23 9.31
N ASN A 221 -8.82 -14.44 8.22
CA ASN A 221 -8.14 -13.38 7.47
C ASN A 221 -9.06 -12.87 6.36
N LEU A 222 -10.15 -12.23 6.75
CA LEU A 222 -11.08 -11.58 5.83
C LEU A 222 -10.57 -10.20 5.46
N GLU A 223 -10.61 -9.87 4.18
CA GLU A 223 -10.57 -8.50 3.70
C GLU A 223 -11.71 -8.29 2.72
N GLN A 224 -12.50 -7.23 2.86
CA GLN A 224 -13.69 -7.02 2.05
C GLN A 224 -13.96 -5.53 1.85
N ILE A 225 -14.42 -5.17 0.65
CA ILE A 225 -15.12 -3.91 0.40
C ILE A 225 -16.56 -4.20 -0.01
N GLU A 226 -17.47 -3.32 0.38
CA GLU A 226 -18.87 -3.29 -0.05
C GLU A 226 -19.21 -1.85 -0.44
N LEU A 227 -19.74 -1.68 -1.64
CA LEU A 227 -20.18 -0.41 -2.22
C LEU A 227 -21.69 -0.51 -2.45
N VAL A 228 -22.46 0.21 -1.64
CA VAL A 228 -23.92 0.29 -1.79
C VAL A 228 -24.23 1.47 -2.70
N THR A 229 -24.88 1.19 -3.82
CA THR A 229 -25.21 2.19 -4.85
C THR A 229 -26.71 2.19 -5.14
N THR A 230 -27.17 3.17 -5.91
CA THR A 230 -28.54 3.13 -6.43
C THR A 230 -28.72 1.92 -7.36
N GLY A 231 -29.59 0.99 -6.97
CA GLY A 231 -29.99 -0.17 -7.80
C GLY A 231 -29.10 -1.41 -7.71
N LYS A 232 -27.92 -1.34 -7.07
CA LYS A 232 -27.06 -2.52 -6.84
C LYS A 232 -26.11 -2.38 -5.65
N ILE A 233 -25.65 -3.51 -5.14
CA ILE A 233 -24.56 -3.61 -4.16
C ILE A 233 -23.41 -4.38 -4.80
N ILE A 234 -22.20 -3.83 -4.72
CA ILE A 234 -20.99 -4.49 -5.22
C ILE A 234 -20.13 -4.90 -4.02
N ARG A 235 -19.70 -6.16 -3.96
CA ARG A 235 -18.79 -6.66 -2.93
C ARG A 235 -17.56 -7.27 -3.56
N VAL A 236 -16.41 -7.00 -2.97
CA VAL A 236 -15.17 -7.73 -3.30
C VAL A 236 -14.61 -8.32 -2.03
N LYS A 237 -14.55 -9.65 -1.99
CA LYS A 237 -14.05 -10.43 -0.86
C LYS A 237 -12.69 -11.03 -1.18
N ASN A 238 -11.75 -10.86 -0.24
CA ASN A 238 -10.36 -11.31 -0.28
C ASN A 238 -9.60 -10.94 -1.57
N MET A 239 -10.05 -9.89 -2.27
CA MET A 239 -9.51 -9.42 -3.55
C MET A 239 -9.57 -10.46 -4.70
N ASN A 240 -10.35 -11.53 -4.54
CA ASN A 240 -10.43 -12.62 -5.53
C ASN A 240 -11.85 -13.12 -5.81
N THR A 241 -12.84 -12.61 -5.07
CA THR A 241 -14.26 -12.91 -5.25
C THR A 241 -15.00 -11.60 -5.43
N PHE A 242 -15.67 -11.45 -6.57
CA PHE A 242 -16.46 -10.29 -6.94
C PHE A 242 -17.94 -10.68 -6.96
N GLU A 243 -18.79 -9.93 -6.29
CA GLU A 243 -20.22 -10.18 -6.18
C GLU A 243 -20.99 -8.91 -6.51
N ILE A 244 -22.05 -9.03 -7.32
CA ILE A 244 -23.02 -7.97 -7.56
C ILE A 244 -24.39 -8.51 -7.15
N GLU A 245 -25.05 -7.79 -6.26
CA GLU A 245 -26.46 -7.98 -5.92
C GLU A 245 -27.30 -6.87 -6.56
N ALA A 246 -28.23 -7.24 -7.44
CA ALA A 246 -29.11 -6.33 -8.16
C ALA A 246 -30.42 -7.03 -8.53
N GLU A 247 -31.53 -6.30 -8.51
CA GLU A 247 -32.85 -6.82 -8.91
C GLU A 247 -33.25 -8.13 -8.18
N ASN A 248 -32.92 -8.25 -6.89
CA ASN A 248 -33.11 -9.45 -6.07
C ASN A 248 -32.36 -10.71 -6.56
N SER A 249 -31.28 -10.52 -7.32
CA SER A 249 -30.40 -11.59 -7.78
C SER A 249 -28.97 -11.33 -7.37
N VAL A 250 -28.20 -12.40 -7.17
CA VAL A 250 -26.77 -12.34 -6.85
C VAL A 250 -26.00 -12.98 -7.99
N SER A 251 -25.04 -12.24 -8.52
CA SER A 251 -24.03 -12.75 -9.46
C SER A 251 -22.67 -12.74 -8.79
N GLN A 252 -21.89 -13.80 -9.01
CA GLN A 252 -20.57 -13.96 -8.42
C GLN A 252 -19.57 -14.42 -9.49
N SER A 253 -18.38 -13.81 -9.48
CA SER A 253 -17.24 -14.21 -10.30
C SER A 253 -15.97 -14.24 -9.47
N GLY A 254 -15.06 -15.15 -9.80
CA GLY A 254 -13.72 -15.20 -9.21
C GLY A 254 -12.66 -14.69 -10.16
N SER A 255 -11.44 -14.52 -9.65
CA SER A 255 -10.27 -14.32 -10.50
C SER A 255 -10.07 -15.49 -11.48
N PRO A 256 -9.53 -15.23 -12.69
CA PRO A 256 -9.15 -16.29 -13.62
C PRO A 256 -8.24 -17.33 -12.96
N SER A 257 -8.38 -18.60 -13.32
CA SER A 257 -7.68 -19.72 -12.68
C SER A 257 -6.15 -19.64 -12.75
N TRP A 258 -5.61 -18.97 -13.76
CA TRP A 258 -4.18 -18.77 -13.97
C TRP A 258 -3.68 -17.38 -13.55
N GLU A 259 -4.56 -16.54 -13.00
CA GLU A 259 -4.17 -15.23 -12.48
C GLU A 259 -3.36 -15.41 -11.19
N THR A 260 -2.19 -14.78 -11.12
CA THR A 260 -1.31 -14.90 -9.96
C THR A 260 -1.92 -14.21 -8.73
N THR A 261 -1.55 -14.68 -7.54
CA THR A 261 -1.91 -13.99 -6.28
C THR A 261 -1.34 -12.55 -6.23
N LEU A 262 -0.24 -12.28 -6.94
CA LEU A 262 0.39 -10.96 -6.96
C LEU A 262 -0.40 -9.97 -7.80
N LYS A 263 -0.91 -10.41 -8.95
CA LYS A 263 -1.89 -9.68 -9.77
C LYS A 263 -3.18 -9.42 -9.02
N GLN A 264 -3.77 -10.46 -8.41
CA GLN A 264 -4.99 -10.35 -7.60
C GLN A 264 -4.87 -9.30 -6.50
N ARG A 265 -3.68 -9.19 -5.89
CA ARG A 265 -3.40 -8.23 -4.81
C ARG A 265 -2.88 -6.88 -5.32
N GLY A 266 -2.82 -6.65 -6.63
CA GLY A 266 -2.38 -5.39 -7.23
C GLY A 266 -0.88 -5.10 -7.12
N PHE A 267 -0.05 -6.07 -6.76
CA PHE A 267 1.40 -5.86 -6.69
C PHE A 267 2.02 -5.71 -8.07
N GLU A 268 1.67 -6.58 -9.01
CA GLU A 268 2.17 -6.51 -10.38
C GLU A 268 1.80 -5.17 -11.00
N ASP A 269 0.53 -4.78 -10.92
CA ASP A 269 0.03 -3.53 -11.52
C ASP A 269 0.64 -2.28 -10.87
N ALA A 270 0.88 -2.29 -9.56
CA ALA A 270 1.59 -1.19 -8.90
C ALA A 270 3.05 -1.06 -9.37
N VAL A 271 3.75 -2.19 -9.57
CA VAL A 271 5.13 -2.22 -10.08
C VAL A 271 5.19 -1.70 -11.51
N HIS A 272 4.31 -2.22 -12.39
CA HIS A 272 4.23 -1.78 -13.79
C HIS A 272 3.91 -0.28 -13.87
N HIS A 273 2.90 0.18 -13.15
CA HIS A 273 2.52 1.59 -13.09
C HIS A 273 3.70 2.49 -12.71
N PHE A 274 4.45 2.12 -11.67
CA PHE A 274 5.61 2.91 -11.25
C PHE A 274 6.67 2.99 -12.34
N ILE A 275 7.02 1.85 -12.97
CA ILE A 275 8.06 1.80 -13.98
C ILE A 275 7.62 2.53 -15.26
N GLU A 276 6.34 2.48 -15.61
CA GLU A 276 5.74 3.29 -16.68
C GLU A 276 5.83 4.78 -16.37
N CYS A 277 5.63 5.19 -15.11
CA CYS A 277 5.81 6.57 -14.69
C CYS A 277 7.27 7.05 -14.82
N VAL A 278 8.22 6.18 -14.44
CA VAL A 278 9.67 6.44 -14.62
C VAL A 278 10.01 6.59 -16.09
N HIS A 279 9.51 5.68 -16.95
CA HIS A 279 9.79 5.70 -18.38
C HIS A 279 9.13 6.86 -19.13
N GLY A 280 7.86 7.15 -18.81
CA GLY A 280 7.03 8.16 -19.47
C GLY A 280 7.12 9.56 -18.86
N ASP A 281 7.96 9.74 -17.82
CA ASP A 281 8.08 10.99 -17.05
C ASP A 281 6.72 11.50 -16.52
N THR A 282 5.86 10.58 -16.07
CA THR A 282 4.55 10.92 -15.51
C THR A 282 4.53 10.77 -13.99
N LYS A 283 3.54 11.42 -13.37
CA LYS A 283 3.36 11.39 -11.92
C LYS A 283 2.66 10.09 -11.49
N PRO A 284 3.17 9.34 -10.50
CA PRO A 284 2.47 8.17 -9.97
C PRO A 284 1.09 8.51 -9.40
N VAL A 285 0.10 7.63 -9.59
CA VAL A 285 -1.26 7.81 -9.04
C VAL A 285 -1.31 7.67 -7.51
N VAL A 286 -0.27 7.07 -6.93
CA VAL A 286 -0.06 6.94 -5.48
C VAL A 286 1.27 7.60 -5.11
N ASP A 287 1.40 8.87 -5.45
CA ASP A 287 2.60 9.65 -5.14
C ASP A 287 2.82 9.84 -3.63
N GLY A 288 3.96 10.45 -3.28
CA GLY A 288 4.28 10.77 -1.89
C GLY A 288 3.19 11.58 -1.19
N LEU A 289 2.56 12.54 -1.90
CA LEU A 289 1.48 13.36 -1.33
C LEU A 289 0.26 12.52 -0.97
N GLU A 290 -0.14 11.58 -1.83
CA GLU A 290 -1.24 10.67 -1.52
C GLU A 290 -0.94 9.79 -0.31
N GLY A 291 0.31 9.31 -0.18
CA GLY A 291 0.73 8.55 1.00
C GLY A 291 0.77 9.39 2.28
N LEU A 292 1.26 10.63 2.20
CA LEU A 292 1.26 11.59 3.30
C LEU A 292 -0.16 11.86 3.81
N LYS A 293 -1.10 12.17 2.91
CA LYS A 293 -2.50 12.43 3.30
C LYS A 293 -3.13 11.22 4.01
N THR A 294 -2.81 9.99 3.59
CA THR A 294 -3.28 8.77 4.28
C THR A 294 -2.69 8.70 5.69
N GLN A 295 -1.40 8.98 5.84
CA GLN A 295 -0.74 8.95 7.15
C GLN A 295 -1.25 10.06 8.09
N GLN A 296 -1.51 11.27 7.57
CA GLN A 296 -2.14 12.37 8.32
C GLN A 296 -3.54 11.98 8.81
N MET A 297 -4.37 11.36 7.95
CA MET A 297 -5.67 10.84 8.36
C MET A 297 -5.54 9.77 9.44
N LEU A 298 -4.60 8.83 9.31
CA LEU A 298 -4.38 7.84 10.36
C LEU A 298 -3.96 8.51 11.69
N GLN A 299 -3.07 9.50 11.63
CA GLN A 299 -2.63 10.24 12.81
C GLN A 299 -3.79 10.98 13.51
N SER A 300 -4.75 11.53 12.76
CA SER A 300 -5.93 12.13 13.40
C SER A 300 -6.77 11.11 14.16
N LEU A 301 -6.90 9.88 13.65
CA LEU A 301 -7.59 8.79 14.37
C LEU A 301 -6.88 8.43 15.68
N LEU A 302 -5.55 8.41 15.67
CA LEU A 302 -4.75 8.12 16.87
C LEU A 302 -4.87 9.24 17.92
N ASN A 303 -4.87 10.50 17.48
CA ASN A 303 -4.94 11.65 18.38
C ASN A 303 -6.28 11.75 19.12
N ASP A 304 -7.38 11.29 18.51
CA ASP A 304 -8.71 11.34 19.12
C ASP A 304 -8.95 10.25 20.16
N VAL A 305 -8.20 9.15 20.13
CA VAL A 305 -8.31 8.11 21.17
C VAL A 305 -7.69 8.55 22.50
N ASN A 306 -6.69 9.42 22.48
CA ASN A 306 -6.11 9.98 23.69
C ASN A 306 -6.99 11.06 24.37
N LYS A 307 -8.18 11.36 23.83
CA LYS A 307 -9.10 12.38 24.38
C LYS A 307 -10.30 11.78 25.14
N ASN A 308 -10.50 10.46 25.06
CA ASN A 308 -11.56 9.72 25.75
C ASN A 308 -10.98 8.84 26.87
#